data_AF-A0A0P1ECU5-F1
#
_entry.id   AF-A0A0P1ECU5-F1
#
_cell.length_a   1.000
_cell.length_b   1.000
_cell.length_c   1.000
_cell.angle_alpha   90.00
_cell.angle_beta   90.00
_cell.angle_gamma   90.00
#
_symmetry.space_group_name_H-M   'P 1'
#
loop_
_entity.id
_entity.type
_entity.pdbx_description
1 polymer ?
#
loop_
_entity_poly.entity_id
_entity_poly.type
_entity_poly.pdbx_seq_one_letter_code
_entity_poly.pdbx_strand_id
1 'polypeptide(L)'
;MRVVYILTWVMVAVFLLGETARRGIGYFSINATTMIEDYLCGLLLLAAALTWHSGHRYGPVLMASAWAYGTGGMFVPFAAHLEAWLRQETFRPDHPHEDVNSVILKGVIWAVCLICFAISFRYAVRQRTSQ
;
A
#
# COMPACT_ATOMS: atom_id res chain seq x y z
N MET A 1 -5.59 -17.52 0.82
CA MET A 1 -6.36 -16.29 1.12
C MET A 1 -6.39 -15.90 2.58
N ARG A 2 -6.46 -16.83 3.55
CA ARG A 2 -6.42 -16.47 4.97
C ARG A 2 -5.21 -15.61 5.37
N VAL A 3 -4.01 -15.96 4.88
CA VAL A 3 -2.79 -15.17 5.11
C VAL A 3 -2.91 -13.75 4.53
N VAL A 4 -3.32 -13.63 3.27
CA VAL A 4 -3.51 -12.32 2.61
C VAL A 4 -4.51 -11.46 3.38
N TYR A 5 -5.61 -12.04 3.85
CA TYR A 5 -6.60 -11.34 4.66
C TYR A 5 -6.02 -10.80 5.98
N ILE A 6 -5.20 -11.58 6.69
CA ILE A 6 -4.50 -11.11 7.90
C ILE A 6 -3.52 -9.99 7.54
N LEU A 7 -2.75 -10.17 6.46
CA LEU A 7 -1.81 -9.14 5.98
C LEU A 7 -2.54 -7.86 5.56
N THR A 8 -3.77 -7.94 5.05
CA THR A 8 -4.57 -6.75 4.75
C THR A 8 -4.81 -5.93 6.01
N TRP A 9 -5.21 -6.57 7.12
CA TRP A 9 -5.41 -5.85 8.39
C TRP A 9 -4.12 -5.24 8.94
N VAL A 10 -3.00 -5.96 8.84
CA VAL A 10 -1.68 -5.42 9.21
C VAL A 10 -1.36 -4.20 8.36
N MET A 11 -1.54 -4.27 7.04
CA MET A 11 -1.24 -3.16 6.13
C MET A 11 -2.21 -1.99 6.28
N VAL A 12 -3.47 -2.21 6.66
CA VAL A 12 -4.38 -1.14 7.05
C VAL A 12 -3.80 -0.35 8.22
N ALA A 13 -3.31 -1.04 9.26
CA ALA A 13 -2.66 -0.37 10.38
C ALA A 13 -1.38 0.36 9.95
N VAL A 14 -0.54 -0.25 9.11
CA VAL A 14 0.69 0.38 8.59
C VAL A 14 0.36 1.66 7.80
N PHE A 15 -0.58 1.63 6.85
CA PHE A 15 -0.89 2.80 6.04
C PHE A 15 -1.64 3.88 6.81
N LEU A 16 -2.58 3.53 7.70
CA LEU A 16 -3.34 4.56 8.42
C LEU A 16 -2.57 5.07 9.64
N LEU A 17 -2.11 4.18 10.52
CA LEU A 17 -1.42 4.58 11.75
C LEU A 17 0.02 5.00 11.47
N GLY A 18 0.72 4.31 10.56
CA GLY A 18 2.09 4.64 10.19
C GLY A 18 2.19 6.03 9.53
N GLU A 19 1.27 6.36 8.61
CA GLU A 19 1.27 7.69 8.00
C GLU A 19 0.86 8.78 8.99
N THR A 20 -0.08 8.49 9.89
CA THR A 20 -0.42 9.41 10.98
C THR A 20 0.76 9.65 11.91
N ALA A 21 1.51 8.60 12.27
CA ALA A 21 2.68 8.71 13.12
C ALA A 21 3.83 9.45 12.43
N ARG A 22 3.99 9.28 11.12
CA ARG A 22 5.05 9.90 10.33
C ARG A 22 4.81 11.38 10.03
N ARG A 23 3.57 11.75 9.68
CA ARG A 23 3.23 13.13 9.27
C ARG A 23 2.53 13.96 10.36
N GLY A 24 1.86 13.29 11.30
CA GLY A 24 0.97 13.94 12.27
C GLY A 24 -0.35 14.40 11.67
N ILE A 25 -1.39 14.49 12.50
CA ILE A 25 -2.74 14.94 12.08
C ILE A 25 -2.72 16.40 11.57
N GLY A 26 -1.80 17.22 12.11
CA GLY A 26 -1.63 18.61 11.69
C GLY A 26 -1.20 18.78 10.23
N TYR A 27 -0.68 17.73 9.56
CA TYR A 27 -0.25 17.84 8.17
C TYR A 27 -1.41 18.09 7.19
N PHE A 28 -2.66 17.82 7.60
CA PHE A 28 -3.86 18.16 6.82
C PHE A 28 -3.93 19.65 6.48
N SER A 29 -3.44 20.55 7.35
CA SER A 29 -3.45 21.99 7.09
C SER A 29 -2.33 22.45 6.15
N ILE A 30 -1.33 21.59 5.89
CA ILE A 30 -0.20 21.88 5.00
C ILE A 30 -0.49 21.34 3.60
N ASN A 31 -0.82 20.05 3.50
CA ASN A 31 -1.12 19.40 2.23
C ASN A 31 -2.11 18.25 2.42
N ALA A 32 -3.39 18.62 2.43
CA ALA A 32 -4.51 17.69 2.56
C ALA A 32 -4.54 16.64 1.44
N THR A 33 -4.21 17.03 0.19
CA THR A 33 -4.26 16.11 -0.96
C THR A 33 -3.32 14.94 -0.77
N THR A 34 -2.05 15.20 -0.45
CA THR A 34 -1.08 14.12 -0.21
C THR A 34 -1.45 13.26 0.99
N MET A 35 -2.02 13.87 2.05
CA MET A 35 -2.46 13.10 3.22
C MET A 35 -3.65 12.18 2.90
N ILE A 36 -4.59 12.65 2.08
CA ILE A 36 -5.71 11.84 1.59
C ILE A 36 -5.19 10.70 0.72
N GLU A 37 -4.26 10.96 -0.20
CA GLU A 37 -3.64 9.93 -1.05
C GLU A 37 -2.94 8.85 -0.21
N ASP A 38 -2.19 9.24 0.82
CA ASP A 38 -1.51 8.32 1.73
C ASP A 38 -2.51 7.43 2.51
N TYR A 39 -3.63 7.99 2.97
CA TYR A 39 -4.67 7.22 3.64
C TYR A 39 -5.55 6.40 2.71
N LEU A 40 -5.70 6.81 1.44
CA LEU A 40 -6.60 6.17 0.48
C LEU A 40 -6.26 4.69 0.31
N CYS A 41 -4.97 4.34 0.26
CA CYS A 41 -4.57 2.93 0.20
C CYS A 41 -5.04 2.13 1.42
N GLY A 42 -4.88 2.68 2.63
CA GLY A 42 -5.33 2.04 3.86
C GLY A 42 -6.85 1.90 3.93
N LEU A 43 -7.60 2.92 3.50
CA LEU A 43 -9.06 2.91 3.44
C LEU A 43 -9.59 1.89 2.43
N LEU A 44 -8.96 1.77 1.26
CA LEU A 44 -9.33 0.76 0.25
C LEU A 44 -9.08 -0.66 0.77
N LEU A 45 -7.95 -0.90 1.44
CA LEU A 45 -7.65 -2.19 2.06
C LEU A 45 -8.64 -2.53 3.20
N LEU A 46 -9.04 -1.53 4.00
CA LEU A 46 -10.04 -1.70 5.04
C LEU A 46 -11.41 -2.07 4.45
N ALA A 47 -11.85 -1.32 3.44
CA ALA A 47 -13.11 -1.59 2.75
C ALA A 47 -13.11 -2.99 2.12
N ALA A 48 -12.00 -3.40 1.49
CA ALA A 48 -11.84 -4.73 0.94
C ALA A 48 -11.88 -5.83 2.03
N ALA A 49 -11.22 -5.62 3.17
CA ALA A 49 -11.23 -6.56 4.29
C ALA A 49 -12.63 -6.75 4.88
N LEU A 50 -13.36 -5.65 5.09
CA LEU A 50 -14.74 -5.68 5.59
C LEU A 50 -15.69 -6.37 4.60
N THR A 51 -15.57 -6.05 3.31
CA THR A 51 -16.41 -6.66 2.25
C THR A 51 -16.10 -8.13 2.05
N TRP A 52 -14.84 -8.53 2.25
CA TRP A 52 -14.47 -9.94 2.28
C TRP A 52 -15.06 -10.66 3.50
N HIS A 53 -14.99 -10.03 4.68
CA HIS A 53 -15.49 -10.61 5.92
C HIS A 53 -17.01 -10.87 5.89
N SER A 54 -17.78 -10.00 5.25
CA SER A 54 -19.23 -10.17 5.09
C SER A 54 -19.62 -11.25 4.08
N GLY A 55 -18.66 -11.90 3.41
CA GLY A 55 -18.93 -12.94 2.41
C GLY A 55 -19.52 -12.41 1.10
N HIS A 56 -19.43 -11.10 0.85
CA HIS A 56 -19.99 -10.51 -0.36
C HIS A 56 -19.29 -11.03 -1.62
N ARG A 57 -20.05 -11.28 -2.70
CA ARG A 57 -19.51 -11.80 -3.99
C ARG A 57 -18.40 -10.95 -4.61
N TYR A 58 -18.32 -9.67 -4.24
CA TYR A 58 -17.31 -8.73 -4.73
C TYR A 58 -16.08 -8.63 -3.83
N GLY A 59 -16.08 -9.25 -2.64
CA GLY A 59 -14.95 -9.21 -1.70
C GLY A 59 -13.62 -9.59 -2.36
N PRO A 60 -13.54 -10.69 -3.13
CA PRO A 60 -12.31 -11.08 -3.80
C PRO A 60 -11.81 -10.09 -4.84
N VAL A 61 -12.71 -9.51 -5.62
CA VAL A 61 -12.37 -8.52 -6.65
C VAL A 61 -11.88 -7.23 -5.98
N LEU A 62 -12.59 -6.74 -4.96
CA LEU A 62 -12.19 -5.55 -4.22
C LEU A 62 -10.85 -5.73 -3.51
N MET A 63 -10.59 -6.91 -2.95
CA MET A 63 -9.30 -7.24 -2.36
C MET A 63 -8.17 -7.17 -3.40
N ALA A 64 -8.37 -7.75 -4.58
CA ALA A 64 -7.39 -7.66 -5.66
C ALA A 64 -7.19 -6.20 -6.12
N SER A 65 -8.26 -5.42 -6.26
CA SER A 65 -8.18 -4.01 -6.64
C SER A 65 -7.46 -3.15 -5.60
N ALA A 66 -7.71 -3.35 -4.31
CA ALA A 66 -7.03 -2.62 -3.25
C ALA A 66 -5.52 -2.90 -3.22
N TRP A 67 -5.12 -4.17 -3.36
CA TRP A 67 -3.71 -4.52 -3.48
C TRP A 67 -3.06 -4.03 -4.77
N ALA A 68 -3.81 -3.97 -5.88
CA ALA A 68 -3.33 -3.37 -7.13
C ALA A 68 -3.04 -1.87 -6.94
N TYR A 69 -3.97 -1.16 -6.29
CA TYR A 69 -3.80 0.25 -5.96
C TYR A 69 -2.55 0.47 -5.08
N GLY A 70 -2.40 -0.30 -4.00
CA GLY A 70 -1.22 -0.21 -3.13
C GLY A 70 0.09 -0.56 -3.84
N THR A 71 0.07 -1.53 -4.77
CA THR A 71 1.24 -1.88 -5.58
C THR A 71 1.65 -0.72 -6.49
N GLY A 72 0.68 -0.09 -7.18
CA GLY A 72 0.94 1.06 -8.04
C GLY A 72 1.37 2.30 -7.25
N GLY A 73 0.68 2.61 -6.16
CA GLY A 73 0.96 3.76 -5.30
C GLY A 73 2.34 3.70 -4.64
N MET A 74 2.80 2.51 -4.25
CA MET A 74 4.12 2.34 -3.64
C MET A 74 5.26 2.18 -4.66
N PHE A 75 4.95 1.89 -5.93
CA PHE A 75 5.98 1.69 -6.95
C PHE A 75 6.75 2.97 -7.23
N VAL A 76 6.06 4.08 -7.48
CA VAL A 76 6.67 5.39 -7.78
C VAL A 76 7.61 5.85 -6.65
N PRO A 77 7.20 5.92 -5.37
CA PRO A 77 8.08 6.36 -4.31
C PRO A 77 9.25 5.41 -4.06
N PHE A 78 9.08 4.09 -4.25
CA PHE A 78 10.18 3.13 -4.18
C PHE A 78 11.20 3.34 -5.30
N ALA A 79 10.75 3.36 -6.56
CA ALA A 79 11.62 3.53 -7.72
C ALA A 79 12.37 4.87 -7.66
N ALA A 80 11.69 5.94 -7.25
CA ALA A 80 12.27 7.25 -6.99
C ALA A 80 13.44 7.20 -5.98
N HIS A 81 13.25 6.57 -4.82
CA HIS A 81 14.29 6.49 -3.79
C HIS A 81 15.43 5.56 -4.21
N LEU A 82 15.12 4.48 -4.94
CA LEU A 82 16.12 3.58 -5.51
C LEU A 82 16.99 4.28 -6.56
N GLU A 83 16.38 5.04 -7.47
CA GLU A 83 17.08 5.83 -8.49
C GLU A 83 17.97 6.91 -7.87
N ALA A 84 17.46 7.62 -6.86
CA ALA A 84 18.22 8.61 -6.10
C ALA A 84 19.47 8.00 -5.46
N TRP A 85 19.30 6.84 -4.81
CA TRP A 85 20.39 6.11 -4.17
C TRP A 85 21.43 5.63 -5.19
N LEU A 86 20.98 5.09 -6.34
CA LEU A 86 21.89 4.65 -7.42
C LEU A 86 22.68 5.81 -8.05
N ARG A 87 22.07 7.00 -8.17
CA ARG A 87 22.72 8.20 -8.71
C ARG A 87 23.55 8.98 -7.70
N GLN A 88 23.46 8.64 -6.42
CA GLN A 88 24.03 9.42 -5.31
C GLN A 88 23.50 10.87 -5.32
N GLU A 89 22.21 11.06 -5.60
CA GLU A 89 21.56 12.36 -5.82
C GLU A 89 20.34 12.69 -4.93
N THR A 90 20.26 14.00 -4.64
CA THR A 90 19.24 14.81 -3.95
C THR A 90 17.79 14.53 -4.24
N PHE A 91 17.11 13.52 -3.69
CA PHE A 91 15.67 13.43 -4.00
C PHE A 91 14.88 14.61 -3.41
N ARG A 92 15.25 15.12 -2.22
CA ARG A 92 14.76 16.37 -1.63
C ARG A 92 15.70 16.89 -0.53
N PRO A 93 15.83 18.22 -0.30
CA PRO A 93 16.64 18.78 0.81
C PRO A 93 16.22 18.25 2.19
N ASP A 94 14.97 17.86 2.33
CA ASP A 94 14.28 17.37 3.53
C ASP A 94 14.36 15.84 3.72
N HIS A 95 14.98 15.10 2.78
CA HIS A 95 15.25 13.66 2.88
C HIS A 95 16.67 13.33 2.36
N PRO A 96 17.70 13.27 3.24
CA PRO A 96 19.07 12.99 2.82
C PRO A 96 19.25 11.59 2.21
N HIS A 97 20.15 11.50 1.23
CA HIS A 97 20.47 10.31 0.42
C HIS A 97 20.95 9.07 1.19
N GLU A 98 21.42 9.28 2.42
CA GLU A 98 21.99 8.21 3.26
C GLU A 98 20.92 7.24 3.78
N ASP A 99 19.64 7.51 3.50
CA ASP A 99 18.51 6.78 4.03
C ASP A 99 18.24 5.49 3.25
N VAL A 100 19.25 4.61 3.16
CA VAL A 100 19.15 3.22 2.68
C VAL A 100 17.97 2.50 3.35
N ASN A 101 17.70 2.85 4.60
CA ASN A 101 16.55 2.39 5.36
C ASN A 101 15.22 2.74 4.66
N SER A 102 15.08 3.94 4.12
CA SER A 102 13.89 4.38 3.37
C SER A 102 13.69 3.57 2.08
N VAL A 103 14.77 3.25 1.36
CA VAL A 103 14.73 2.37 0.17
C VAL A 103 14.28 0.97 0.55
N ILE A 104 14.90 0.38 1.60
CA ILE A 104 14.58 -0.97 2.08
C ILE A 104 13.12 -1.03 2.55
N LEU A 105 12.69 -0.10 3.40
CA LEU A 105 11.34 -0.08 3.95
C LEU A 105 10.28 0.01 2.85
N LYS A 106 10.44 0.96 1.91
CA LYS A 106 9.51 1.13 0.78
C LYS A 106 9.53 -0.06 -0.15
N GLY A 107 10.71 -0.64 -0.40
CA GLY A 107 10.87 -1.86 -1.19
C GLY A 107 10.17 -3.08 -0.58
N VAL A 108 10.30 -3.27 0.74
CA VAL A 108 9.61 -4.34 1.47
C VAL A 108 8.10 -4.16 1.40
N ILE A 109 7.59 -2.94 1.67
CA ILE A 109 6.15 -2.65 1.60
C ILE A 109 5.64 -2.91 0.17
N TRP A 110 6.34 -2.42 -0.85
CA TRP A 110 5.97 -2.64 -2.24
C TRP A 110 5.96 -4.14 -2.61
N ALA A 111 6.97 -4.90 -2.18
CA ALA A 111 7.03 -6.35 -2.42
C ALA A 111 5.85 -7.09 -1.76
N VAL A 112 5.48 -6.72 -0.53
CA VAL A 112 4.30 -7.26 0.15
C VAL A 112 3.03 -6.94 -0.65
N CYS A 113 2.87 -5.69 -1.09
CA CYS A 113 1.74 -5.29 -1.94
C CYS A 113 1.67 -6.12 -3.22
N LEU A 114 2.79 -6.31 -3.92
CA LEU A 114 2.87 -7.05 -5.17
C LEU A 114 2.52 -8.54 -4.99
N ILE A 115 3.06 -9.18 -3.95
CA ILE A 115 2.79 -10.60 -3.66
C ILE A 115 1.30 -10.78 -3.30
N CYS A 116 0.77 -9.93 -2.41
CA CYS A 116 -0.63 -9.98 -2.01
C CYS A 116 -1.57 -9.68 -3.18
N PHE A 117 -1.20 -8.76 -4.07
CA PHE A 117 -1.92 -8.50 -5.32
C PHE A 117 -1.96 -9.75 -6.21
N ALA A 118 -0.80 -10.35 -6.51
CA ALA A 118 -0.73 -11.52 -7.36
C ALA A 118 -1.57 -12.70 -6.82
N ILE A 119 -1.52 -12.94 -5.51
CA ILE A 119 -2.33 -13.99 -4.87
C ILE A 119 -3.82 -13.65 -4.93
N SER A 120 -4.20 -12.41 -4.59
CA SER A 120 -5.60 -11.97 -4.61
C SER A 120 -6.19 -11.99 -6.00
N PHE A 121 -5.43 -11.57 -7.01
CA PHE A 121 -5.83 -11.56 -8.41
C PHE A 121 -6.08 -13.00 -8.91
N ARG A 122 -5.12 -13.91 -8.68
CA ARG A 122 -5.30 -15.33 -9.02
C ARG A 122 -6.54 -15.93 -8.36
N TYR A 123 -6.80 -15.56 -7.10
CA TYR A 123 -7.98 -16.04 -6.40
C TYR A 123 -9.29 -15.47 -6.96
N ALA A 124 -9.34 -14.17 -7.26
CA ALA A 124 -10.50 -13.51 -7.82
C ALA A 124 -10.87 -14.08 -9.21
N VAL A 125 -9.85 -14.36 -10.05
CA VAL A 125 -10.06 -15.00 -11.36
C VAL A 125 -10.66 -16.40 -11.19
N ARG A 126 -10.10 -17.24 -10.30
CA ARG A 126 -10.63 -18.59 -10.05
C ARG A 126 -12.07 -18.59 -9.57
N GLN A 127 -12.44 -17.66 -8.69
CA GLN A 127 -13.82 -17.53 -8.21
C GLN A 127 -14.79 -17.16 -9.33
N ARG A 128 -14.40 -16.26 -10.25
CA ARG A 128 -15.25 -15.89 -11.39
C ARG A 128 -15.48 -17.04 -12.37
N THR A 129 -14.51 -17.92 -12.55
CA THR A 129 -14.64 -19.10 -13.44
C THR A 129 -15.53 -20.20 -12.83
N SER A 130 -15.76 -20.15 -11.52
CA SER A 130 -16.56 -21.16 -10.79
C SER A 130 -18.02 -20.74 -10.56
N GLN A 131 -18.40 -19.52 -10.97
CA GLN A 131 -19.77 -18.99 -10.94
C GLN A 131 -20.36 -19.00 -12.34
#